data_AF-A0A4Q9KTF0-F1
#
_entry.id   AF-A0A4Q9KTF0-F1
#
_cell.length_a   1.000
_cell.length_b   1.000
_cell.length_c   1.000
_cell.angle_alpha   90.00
_cell.angle_beta   90.00
_cell.angle_gamma   90.00
#
_symmetry.space_group_name_H-M   'P 1'
#
loop_
_entity.id
_entity.type
_entity.pdbx_description
1 polymer ?
#
loop_
_entity_poly.entity_id
_entity_poly.type
_entity_poly.pdbx_seq_one_letter_code
_entity_poly.pdbx_strand_id
1 'polypeptide(L)'
;MFKIEFKFISFRYFYLIWNRPDIFILDKKKNKITLIEVGITSQDSLQKVETKKLWKYDYLANYLGLICKCSVEIIPYVMTWDGIVTKYHNSHLKRLEIPMNVEAYIQSIVLKKTVETISFDRRRGLDSGLNAGESVNGCYYE
;
A
#
# COMPACT_ATOMS: atom_id res chain seq x y z
N MET A 1 16.35 16.90 -8.11
CA MET A 1 15.41 16.51 -9.21
C MET A 1 15.35 14.99 -9.26
N PHE A 2 14.39 14.40 -8.53
CA PHE A 2 14.12 12.96 -8.60
C PHE A 2 13.43 12.68 -9.94
N LYS A 3 14.15 12.06 -10.87
CA LYS A 3 13.59 11.64 -12.15
C LYS A 3 12.91 10.30 -11.91
N ILE A 4 11.58 10.29 -11.78
CA ILE A 4 10.78 9.05 -11.73
C ILE A 4 10.74 8.52 -13.17
N GLU A 5 11.75 7.74 -13.55
CA GLU A 5 11.71 6.99 -14.81
C GLU A 5 10.96 5.68 -14.57
N PHE A 6 9.74 5.57 -15.10
CA PHE A 6 9.07 4.27 -15.28
C PHE A 6 9.82 3.46 -16.34
N LYS A 7 10.96 2.86 -15.97
CA LYS A 7 11.58 1.85 -16.81
C LYS A 7 10.84 0.54 -16.61
N PHE A 8 9.94 0.24 -17.55
CA PHE A 8 9.49 -1.14 -17.78
C PHE A 8 10.72 -1.96 -18.16
N ILE A 9 11.30 -2.67 -17.18
CA ILE A 9 12.36 -3.64 -17.44
C ILE A 9 11.69 -4.82 -18.16
N SER A 10 11.96 -4.93 -19.46
CA SER A 10 11.58 -6.07 -20.30
C SER A 10 12.33 -7.32 -19.83
N PHE A 11 11.82 -8.01 -18.81
CA PHE A 11 12.24 -9.36 -18.45
C PHE A 11 11.02 -10.24 -18.19
N ARG A 12 10.68 -11.08 -19.19
CA ARG A 12 9.86 -12.30 -19.09
C ARG A 12 8.52 -12.13 -18.35
N TYR A 13 7.52 -11.72 -19.12
CA TYR A 13 6.14 -11.32 -18.80
C TYR A 13 5.29 -12.20 -17.84
N PHE A 14 5.73 -13.36 -17.34
CA PHE A 14 4.80 -14.27 -16.62
C PHE A 14 4.83 -14.16 -15.08
N TYR A 15 5.98 -13.90 -14.44
CA TYR A 15 6.08 -13.84 -12.97
C TYR A 15 5.85 -12.43 -12.38
N LEU A 16 6.04 -11.38 -13.17
CA LEU A 16 5.88 -9.98 -12.72
C LEU A 16 4.43 -9.46 -12.80
N ILE A 17 3.55 -10.10 -13.60
CA ILE A 17 2.13 -9.72 -13.67
C ILE A 17 1.40 -10.04 -12.36
N TRP A 18 1.82 -11.10 -11.65
CA TRP A 18 1.15 -11.56 -10.43
C TRP A 18 1.70 -10.94 -9.13
N ASN A 19 2.93 -10.43 -9.12
CA ASN A 19 3.59 -9.88 -7.92
C ASN A 19 4.13 -8.46 -8.16
N ARG A 20 3.26 -7.58 -8.64
CA ARG A 20 3.60 -6.16 -8.84
C ARG A 20 3.43 -5.39 -7.52
N PRO A 21 4.45 -4.66 -7.04
CA PRO A 21 4.29 -3.73 -5.91
C PRO A 21 3.49 -2.50 -6.35
N ASP A 22 2.82 -1.83 -5.40
CA ASP A 22 2.04 -0.62 -5.70
C ASP A 22 2.91 0.49 -6.30
N ILE A 23 4.08 0.74 -5.72
CA ILE A 23 5.04 1.72 -6.21
C ILE A 23 6.43 1.10 -6.26
N PHE A 24 7.14 1.39 -7.36
CA PHE A 24 8.50 0.94 -7.61
C PHE A 24 9.40 2.15 -7.90
N ILE A 25 10.46 2.32 -7.12
CA ILE A 25 11.41 3.42 -7.26
C ILE A 25 12.80 2.85 -7.54
N LEU A 26 13.41 3.25 -8.66
CA LEU A 26 14.82 2.96 -8.97
C LEU A 26 15.64 4.24 -8.85
N ASP A 27 16.46 4.32 -7.81
CA ASP A 27 17.48 5.35 -7.68
C ASP A 27 18.80 4.86 -8.27
N LYS A 28 19.09 5.30 -9.49
CA LYS A 28 20.35 4.97 -10.19
C LYS A 28 21.58 5.59 -9.52
N LYS A 29 21.46 6.73 -8.83
CA LYS A 29 22.60 7.39 -8.19
C LYS A 29 23.00 6.66 -6.92
N LYS A 30 22.00 6.28 -6.11
CA LYS A 30 22.20 5.49 -4.88
C LYS A 30 22.34 3.98 -5.15
N ASN A 31 22.21 3.55 -6.41
CA ASN A 31 22.14 2.15 -6.84
C ASN A 31 21.20 1.33 -5.93
N LYS A 32 19.97 1.82 -5.79
CA LYS A 32 18.97 1.30 -4.85
C LYS A 32 17.60 1.19 -5.50
N ILE A 33 16.92 0.08 -5.26
CA ILE A 33 15.51 -0.14 -5.58
C ILE A 33 14.70 -0.04 -4.28
N THR A 34 13.56 0.64 -4.32
CA THR A 34 12.60 0.67 -3.22
C THR A 34 11.25 0.20 -3.73
N LEU A 35 10.74 -0.85 -3.09
CA LEU A 35 9.41 -1.40 -3.31
C LEU A 35 8.50 -0.86 -2.21
N ILE A 36 7.45 -0.13 -2.57
CA ILE A 36 6.50 0.40 -1.60
C ILE A 36 5.18 -0.30 -1.82
N GLU A 37 4.63 -0.82 -0.74
CA GLU A 37 3.34 -1.49 -0.72
C GLU A 37 2.42 -0.73 0.25
N VAL A 38 1.34 -0.20 -0.29
CA VAL A 38 0.40 0.63 0.47
C VAL A 38 -0.74 -0.25 0.99
N GLY A 39 -1.20 0.00 2.21
CA GLY A 39 -2.32 -0.73 2.80
C GLY A 39 -3.21 0.17 3.63
N ILE A 40 -4.52 0.08 3.41
CA ILE A 40 -5.53 0.62 4.32
C ILE A 40 -6.14 -0.57 5.06
N THR A 41 -6.20 -0.51 6.39
CA THR A 41 -6.65 -1.64 7.20
C THR A 41 -7.39 -1.22 8.47
N SER A 42 -8.00 -2.18 9.19
CA SER A 42 -8.55 -1.93 10.53
C SER A 42 -7.44 -1.82 11.58
N GLN A 43 -7.73 -1.14 12.68
CA GLN A 43 -6.76 -0.94 13.76
C GLN A 43 -6.20 -2.26 14.33
N ASP A 44 -7.07 -3.28 14.49
CA ASP A 44 -6.68 -4.60 15.07
C ASP A 44 -5.73 -5.39 14.17
N SER A 45 -5.74 -5.13 12.87
CA SER A 45 -4.97 -5.88 11.87
C SER A 45 -3.70 -5.16 11.42
N LEU A 46 -3.45 -3.94 11.91
CA LEU A 46 -2.38 -3.05 11.47
C LEU A 46 -1.00 -3.73 11.45
N GLN A 47 -0.58 -4.32 12.57
CA GLN A 47 0.72 -5.01 12.68
C GLN A 47 0.80 -6.26 11.80
N LYS A 48 -0.31 -6.99 11.70
CA LYS A 48 -0.40 -8.23 10.91
C LYS A 48 -0.27 -7.91 9.41
N VAL A 49 -0.95 -6.88 8.94
CA VAL A 49 -0.90 -6.44 7.53
C VAL A 49 0.46 -5.87 7.16
N GLU A 50 1.04 -5.04 8.04
CA GLU A 50 2.39 -4.49 7.83
C GLU A 50 3.43 -5.61 7.68
N THR A 51 3.41 -6.58 8.60
CA THR A 51 4.32 -7.72 8.58
C THR A 51 4.11 -8.54 7.30
N LYS A 52 2.86 -8.92 6.99
CA LYS A 52 2.54 -9.67 5.76
C LYS A 52 3.04 -8.98 4.50
N LYS A 53 2.87 -7.66 4.39
CA LYS A 53 3.32 -6.87 3.23
C LYS A 53 4.84 -6.84 3.10
N LEU A 54 5.57 -6.82 4.22
CA LEU A 54 7.02 -6.92 4.23
C LEU A 54 7.50 -8.26 3.66
N TRP A 55 6.98 -9.38 4.18
CA TRP A 55 7.39 -10.73 3.74
C TRP A 55 6.97 -11.07 2.29
N LYS A 56 5.86 -10.49 1.81
CA LYS A 56 5.31 -10.77 0.47
C LYS A 56 6.34 -10.58 -0.65
N TYR A 57 7.23 -9.60 -0.50
CA TYR A 57 8.18 -9.22 -1.55
C TYR A 57 9.62 -9.63 -1.26
N ASP A 58 9.91 -10.40 -0.21
CA ASP A 58 11.29 -10.80 0.13
C ASP A 58 11.97 -11.57 -1.01
N TYR A 59 11.25 -12.52 -1.64
CA TYR A 59 11.77 -13.24 -2.80
C TYR A 59 12.06 -12.31 -3.98
N LEU A 60 11.14 -11.37 -4.26
CA LEU A 60 11.31 -10.40 -5.34
C LEU A 60 12.49 -9.46 -5.07
N ALA A 61 12.66 -9.02 -3.82
CA ALA A 61 13.77 -8.17 -3.42
C ALA A 61 15.12 -8.86 -3.61
N ASN A 62 15.23 -10.13 -3.21
CA ASN A 62 16.43 -10.93 -3.43
C ASN A 62 16.73 -11.10 -4.92
N TYR A 63 15.73 -11.46 -5.71
CA TYR A 63 15.87 -11.63 -7.16
C TYR A 63 16.32 -10.34 -7.86
N LEU A 64 15.68 -9.22 -7.54
CA LEU A 64 16.05 -7.91 -8.09
C LEU A 64 17.45 -7.48 -7.65
N GLY A 65 17.84 -7.75 -6.40
CA GLY A 65 19.17 -7.43 -5.90
C GLY A 65 20.27 -8.16 -6.65
N LEU A 66 20.03 -9.43 -7.03
CA LEU A 66 20.95 -10.22 -7.84
C LEU A 66 21.06 -9.70 -9.28
N ILE A 67 19.92 -9.40 -9.92
CA ILE A 67 19.89 -8.99 -11.33
C ILE A 67 20.43 -7.58 -11.52
N CYS A 68 19.92 -6.64 -10.72
CA CYS A 68 20.26 -5.24 -10.86
C CYS A 68 21.57 -4.90 -10.13
N LYS A 69 22.14 -5.85 -9.37
CA LYS A 69 23.34 -5.65 -8.55
C LYS A 69 23.22 -4.39 -7.68
N CYS A 70 22.06 -4.23 -7.04
CA CYS A 70 21.68 -3.04 -6.30
C CYS A 70 21.05 -3.41 -4.94
N SER A 71 21.07 -2.48 -3.99
CA SER A 71 20.34 -2.66 -2.73
C SER A 71 18.83 -2.61 -3.00
N VAL A 72 18.07 -3.56 -2.47
CA VAL A 72 16.61 -3.54 -2.56
C VAL A 72 16.02 -3.39 -1.18
N GLU A 73 15.06 -2.47 -1.05
CA GLU A 73 14.36 -2.20 0.20
C GLU A 73 12.85 -2.33 0.00
N ILE A 74 12.19 -3.03 0.92
CA ILE A 74 10.73 -3.14 0.97
C ILE A 74 10.23 -2.21 2.07
N ILE A 75 9.28 -1.34 1.73
CA ILE A 75 8.66 -0.40 2.66
C ILE A 75 7.15 -0.62 2.65
N PRO A 76 6.59 -1.23 3.71
CA PRO A 76 5.14 -1.24 3.90
C PRO A 76 4.68 0.15 4.36
N TYR A 77 3.76 0.77 3.62
CA TYR A 77 3.08 2.00 4.02
C TYR A 77 1.64 1.66 4.42
N VAL A 78 1.46 1.27 5.69
CA VAL A 78 0.16 0.84 6.22
C VAL A 78 -0.39 1.91 7.15
N MET A 79 -1.65 2.25 6.94
CA MET A 79 -2.42 3.14 7.80
C MET A 79 -3.85 2.65 7.94
N THR A 80 -4.57 3.13 8.94
CA THR A 80 -5.99 2.87 9.07
C THR A 80 -6.83 3.91 8.34
N TRP A 81 -8.10 3.57 8.16
CA TRP A 81 -9.09 4.46 7.57
C TRP A 81 -9.43 5.68 8.45
N ASP A 82 -9.09 5.66 9.74
CA ASP A 82 -9.19 6.77 10.70
C ASP A 82 -7.85 7.50 10.91
N GLY A 83 -6.81 7.19 10.12
CA GLY A 83 -5.55 7.92 10.10
C GLY A 83 -4.51 7.46 11.12
N ILE A 84 -4.75 6.37 11.85
CA ILE A 84 -3.76 5.74 12.74
C ILE A 84 -2.69 5.07 11.88
N VAL A 85 -1.44 5.30 12.24
CA VAL A 85 -0.26 4.78 11.53
C VAL A 85 0.53 3.79 12.38
N THR A 86 1.36 2.98 11.74
CA THR A 86 2.18 1.98 12.43
C THR A 86 3.31 2.63 13.23
N LYS A 87 3.85 1.91 14.22
CA LYS A 87 5.03 2.37 14.98
C LYS A 87 6.27 2.60 14.10
N TYR A 88 6.37 1.91 12.96
CA TYR A 88 7.48 2.04 12.02
C TYR A 88 7.26 3.14 10.99
N HIS A 89 6.07 3.73 10.91
CA HIS A 89 5.68 4.74 9.93
C HIS A 89 6.68 5.89 9.84
N ASN A 90 7.04 6.49 10.98
CA ASN A 90 8.01 7.58 11.05
C ASN A 90 9.41 7.17 10.54
N SER A 91 9.81 5.91 10.74
CA SER A 91 11.10 5.43 10.23
C SER A 91 11.07 5.25 8.72
N HIS A 92 9.95 4.77 8.16
CA HIS A 92 9.75 4.63 6.72
C HIS A 92 9.70 5.99 6.01
N LEU A 93 9.01 6.98 6.59
CA LEU A 93 8.96 8.34 6.06
C LEU A 93 10.33 9.00 6.01
N LYS A 94 11.13 8.87 7.08
CA LYS A 94 12.50 9.38 7.11
C LYS A 94 13.38 8.72 6.04
N ARG A 95 13.23 7.42 5.80
CA ARG A 95 13.96 6.67 4.76
C ARG A 95 13.55 7.08 3.35
N LEU A 96 12.28 7.42 3.16
CA LEU A 96 11.73 7.91 1.90
C LEU A 96 11.94 9.42 1.69
N GLU A 97 12.49 10.13 2.69
CA GLU A 97 12.68 11.59 2.66
C GLU A 97 11.36 12.34 2.38
N ILE A 98 10.22 11.81 2.85
CA ILE A 98 8.91 12.43 2.65
C ILE A 98 8.73 13.57 3.66
N PRO A 99 8.46 14.80 3.20
CA PRO A 99 8.22 15.92 4.10
C PRO A 99 6.83 15.81 4.75
N MET A 100 6.71 16.32 5.98
CA MET A 100 5.50 16.22 6.81
C MET A 100 4.23 16.75 6.12
N ASN A 101 4.36 17.81 5.31
CA ASN A 101 3.23 18.39 4.57
C ASN A 101 2.66 17.43 3.51
N VAL A 102 3.52 16.63 2.87
CA VAL A 102 3.10 15.64 1.88
C VAL A 102 2.45 14.45 2.57
N GLU A 103 2.98 14.02 3.71
CA GLU A 103 2.35 12.98 4.53
C GLU A 103 0.93 13.39 4.96
N ALA A 104 0.78 14.59 5.52
CA ALA A 104 -0.53 15.11 5.92
C ALA A 104 -1.51 15.19 4.73
N TYR A 105 -1.00 15.55 3.54
CA TYR A 105 -1.79 15.54 2.31
C TYR A 105 -2.24 14.12 1.92
N ILE A 106 -1.34 13.14 1.95
CA ILE A 106 -1.67 11.73 1.68
C ILE A 106 -2.73 11.24 2.66
N GLN A 107 -2.54 11.50 3.96
CA GLN A 107 -3.51 11.13 5.00
C GLN A 107 -4.87 11.77 4.76
N SER A 108 -4.91 13.05 4.39
CA SER A 108 -6.16 13.75 4.08
C SER A 108 -6.90 13.16 2.88
N ILE A 109 -6.19 12.71 1.84
CA ILE A 109 -6.79 12.05 0.68
C ILE A 109 -7.38 10.70 1.07
N VAL A 110 -6.65 9.91 1.87
CA VAL A 110 -7.12 8.60 2.33
C VAL A 110 -8.38 8.74 3.17
N LEU A 111 -8.38 9.68 4.13
CA LEU A 111 -9.56 10.00 4.95
C LEU A 111 -10.74 10.43 4.07
N LYS A 112 -10.52 11.37 3.14
CA LYS A 112 -11.56 11.87 2.24
C LYS A 112 -12.17 10.75 1.39
N LYS A 113 -11.35 9.93 0.74
CA LYS A 113 -11.81 8.80 -0.10
C LYS A 113 -12.56 7.74 0.71
N THR A 114 -12.14 7.51 1.95
CA THR A 114 -12.82 6.60 2.86
C THR A 114 -14.22 7.13 3.19
N VAL A 115 -14.33 8.40 3.60
CA VAL A 115 -15.63 9.03 3.89
C VAL A 115 -16.55 9.01 2.66
N GLU A 116 -16.00 9.32 1.47
CA GLU A 116 -16.75 9.23 0.21
C GLU A 116 -17.29 7.81 -0.04
N THR A 117 -16.45 6.78 0.13
CA THR A 117 -16.83 5.37 -0.05
C THR A 117 -17.91 4.95 0.94
N ILE A 118 -17.76 5.26 2.24
CA ILE A 118 -18.74 4.94 3.28
C ILE A 118 -20.08 5.65 2.99
N SER A 119 -20.02 6.93 2.60
CA SER A 119 -21.22 7.71 2.27
C SER A 119 -21.96 7.12 1.05
N PHE A 120 -21.21 6.59 0.10
CA PHE A 120 -21.75 5.97 -1.11
C PHE A 120 -22.37 4.60 -0.82
N ASP A 121 -21.70 3.76 -0.03
CA ASP A 121 -22.25 2.46 0.41
C ASP A 121 -23.52 2.65 1.25
N ARG A 122 -23.55 3.65 2.14
CA ARG A 122 -24.76 3.97 2.92
C ARG A 122 -25.93 4.37 2.02
N ARG A 123 -25.71 5.12 0.94
CA ARG A 123 -26.76 5.47 -0.03
C ARG A 123 -27.28 4.23 -0.76
N ARG A 124 -26.38 3.34 -1.20
CA ARG A 124 -26.76 2.07 -1.85
C ARG A 124 -27.52 1.12 -0.91
N GLY A 125 -27.12 1.04 0.35
CA GLY A 125 -27.80 0.22 1.37
C GLY A 125 -29.22 0.71 1.69
N LEU A 126 -29.47 2.02 1.59
CA LEU A 126 -30.80 2.61 1.79
C LEU A 126 -31.76 2.31 0.62
N ASP A 127 -31.26 2.23 -0.61
CA ASP A 127 -32.07 1.84 -1.78
C ASP A 127 -32.43 0.35 -1.77
N SER A 128 -31.61 -0.52 -1.14
CA SER A 128 -31.91 -1.95 -0.96
C SER A 128 -32.77 -2.27 0.27
N GLY A 129 -32.88 -1.37 1.24
CA GLY A 129 -33.55 -1.60 2.53
C GLY A 129 -35.07 -1.41 2.54
N LEU A 130 -35.66 -0.89 1.46
CA LEU A 130 -37.12 -0.73 1.36
C LEU A 130 -37.85 -1.95 0.77
N ASN A 131 -37.11 -2.97 0.29
CA ASN A 131 -37.69 -4.16 -0.34
C ASN A 131 -37.02 -5.47 0.13
N ALA A 132 -36.98 -5.73 1.44
CA ALA A 132 -36.97 -7.10 1.97
C ALA A 132 -36.90 -7.07 3.50
N GLY A 133 -37.90 -7.65 4.15
CA GLY A 133 -37.71 -8.18 5.48
C GLY A 133 -36.68 -9.31 5.47
N GLU A 134 -36.02 -9.45 6.61
CA GLU A 134 -35.33 -10.65 7.11
C GLU A 134 -33.86 -10.92 6.73
N SER A 135 -33.13 -11.26 7.79
CA SER A 135 -31.89 -12.02 7.91
C SER A 135 -30.56 -11.27 7.75
N VAL A 136 -30.02 -10.90 8.93
CA VAL A 136 -28.61 -10.69 9.23
C VAL A 136 -27.85 -11.99 8.97
N ASN A 137 -26.88 -11.99 8.06
CA ASN A 137 -25.70 -12.85 8.10
C ASN A 137 -24.68 -12.47 7.02
N GLY A 138 -23.43 -12.22 7.41
CA GLY A 138 -22.32 -12.18 6.45
C GLY A 138 -21.15 -11.25 6.80
N CYS A 139 -20.53 -11.41 7.97
CA CYS A 139 -19.15 -10.97 8.16
C CYS A 139 -18.22 -12.08 7.65
N TYR A 140 -17.71 -11.98 6.42
CA TYR A 140 -16.55 -12.75 5.96
C TYR A 140 -15.78 -12.00 4.89
N TYR A 141 -14.51 -11.70 5.19
CA TYR A 141 -13.41 -11.87 4.24
C TYR A 141 -12.16 -12.28 5.05
N GLU A 142 -11.74 -13.53 4.86
CA GLU A 142 -10.45 -14.08 5.30
C GLU A 142 -9.27 -13.51 4.49
#